data_AF-A0A955V1L8-F1
#
_entry.id   AF-A0A955V1L8-F1
#
_cell.length_a   1.000
_cell.length_b   1.000
_cell.length_c   1.000
_cell.angle_alpha   90.00
_cell.angle_beta   90.00
_cell.angle_gamma   90.00
#
_symmetry.space_group_name_H-M   'P 1'
#
loop_
_entity.id
_entity.type
_entity.pdbx_description
1 polymer ?
#
loop_
_entity_poly.entity_id
_entity_poly.type
_entity_poly.pdbx_seq_one_letter_code
_entity_poly.pdbx_strand_id
1 'polypeptide(L)'
;RSLGARGLALAGLAAGLVALAAALYGGNLVRYGVLEPAANQVLPLEAALENRIFRQEHVLRSFRAGAIDFRQAAHEIEAIEHAGDRAGAMWMLRRALELRRGEGEPLVGRLRYAATWTALMAERVFGVMGHRALYKEGGLAATYGAVALAAFAALAARFRHLSLHLRIGALVALAYALVLMQLVNYPVYRATGLAVEAVQGRYLFPVLAPLLAALVAGARDALPVRARTPVAVAVAALFVLGDFPYFLLRAGPEWFGSP
;
A
#
# COMPACT_ATOMS: atom_id res chain seq x y z
N ARG A 1 7.32 39.18 -9.64
CA ARG A 1 6.86 38.60 -10.93
C ARG A 1 5.38 38.27 -10.75
N SER A 2 4.48 38.90 -11.51
CA SER A 2 3.05 38.56 -11.44
C SER A 2 2.85 37.11 -11.87
N LEU A 3 1.97 36.39 -11.17
CA LEU A 3 1.51 35.08 -11.63
C LEU A 3 0.72 35.33 -12.91
N GLY A 4 1.20 34.80 -14.05
CA GLY A 4 0.39 34.80 -15.28
C GLY A 4 -0.91 34.02 -15.08
N ALA A 5 -1.83 34.08 -16.05
CA ALA A 5 -3.14 33.42 -15.97
C ALA A 5 -3.07 31.94 -15.54
N ARG A 6 -2.06 31.19 -16.00
CA ARG A 6 -1.80 29.80 -15.58
C ARG A 6 -1.44 29.69 -14.10
N GLY A 7 -0.64 30.61 -13.59
CA GLY A 7 -0.27 30.66 -12.17
C GLY A 7 -1.45 30.96 -11.27
N LEU A 8 -2.34 31.88 -11.69
CA LEU A 8 -3.59 32.16 -10.99
C LEU A 8 -4.54 30.96 -11.00
N ALA A 9 -4.67 30.26 -12.14
CA ALA A 9 -5.50 29.06 -12.24
C ALA A 9 -5.01 27.93 -11.32
N LEU A 10 -3.68 27.68 -11.28
CA LEU A 10 -3.09 26.67 -10.39
C LEU A 10 -3.25 27.05 -8.91
N ALA A 11 -3.06 28.33 -8.57
CA ALA A 11 -3.25 28.81 -7.20
C ALA A 11 -4.73 28.67 -6.77
N GLY A 12 -5.68 29.01 -7.65
CA GLY A 12 -7.11 28.83 -7.42
C GLY A 12 -7.47 27.35 -7.21
N LEU A 13 -6.94 26.44 -8.04
CA LEU A 13 -7.14 25.01 -7.87
C LEU A 13 -6.59 24.51 -6.53
N ALA A 14 -5.36 24.90 -6.18
CA ALA A 14 -4.74 24.52 -4.91
C ALA A 14 -5.55 25.02 -3.71
N ALA A 15 -6.00 26.27 -3.73
CA ALA A 15 -6.86 26.83 -2.69
C ALA A 15 -8.21 26.09 -2.60
N GLY A 16 -8.82 25.75 -3.73
CA GLY A 16 -10.05 24.96 -3.78
C GLY A 16 -9.89 23.57 -3.16
N LEU A 17 -8.78 22.87 -3.46
CA LEU A 17 -8.47 21.57 -2.87
C LEU A 17 -8.24 21.66 -1.36
N VAL A 18 -7.53 22.69 -0.89
CA VAL A 18 -7.33 22.94 0.55
C VAL A 18 -8.67 23.23 1.23
N ALA A 19 -9.53 24.04 0.63
CA ALA A 19 -10.85 24.33 1.17
C ALA A 19 -11.73 23.08 1.25
N LEU A 20 -11.72 22.23 0.21
CA LEU A 20 -12.44 20.95 0.21
C LEU A 20 -11.90 20.00 1.29
N ALA A 21 -10.58 19.88 1.43
CA ALA A 21 -9.96 19.06 2.48
C ALA A 21 -10.32 19.59 3.89
N ALA A 22 -10.25 20.91 4.09
CA ALA A 22 -10.62 21.54 5.34
C ALA A 22 -12.11 21.36 5.66
N ALA A 23 -13.00 21.48 4.66
CA ALA A 23 -14.42 21.25 4.82
C ALA A 23 -14.73 19.80 5.19
N LEU A 24 -14.08 18.83 4.53
CA LEU A 24 -14.27 17.41 4.79
C LEU A 24 -13.76 17.04 6.20
N TYR A 25 -12.47 17.25 6.46
CA TYR A 25 -11.84 16.79 7.71
C TYR A 25 -12.20 17.68 8.90
N GLY A 26 -12.33 18.99 8.69
CA GLY A 26 -12.80 19.93 9.70
C GLY A 26 -14.28 19.70 10.03
N GLY A 27 -15.12 19.45 9.01
CA GLY A 27 -16.52 19.08 9.21
C GLY A 27 -16.66 17.79 10.02
N ASN A 28 -15.83 16.77 9.72
CA ASN A 28 -15.79 15.54 10.50
C ASN A 28 -15.39 15.79 11.97
N LEU A 29 -14.35 16.61 12.19
CA LEU A 29 -13.89 16.92 13.54
C LEU A 29 -14.96 17.66 14.36
N VAL A 30 -15.64 18.64 13.76
CA VAL A 30 -16.73 19.38 14.42
C VAL A 30 -17.92 18.47 14.73
N ARG A 31 -18.30 17.58 13.80
CA ARG A 31 -19.50 16.75 13.94
C ARG A 31 -19.29 15.49 14.79
N TYR A 32 -18.13 14.87 14.70
CA TYR A 32 -17.85 13.55 15.29
C TYR A 32 -16.70 13.55 16.29
N GLY A 33 -15.98 14.67 16.46
CA GLY A 33 -14.81 14.76 17.33
C GLY A 33 -13.56 14.05 16.80
N VAL A 34 -13.61 13.50 15.58
CA VAL A 34 -12.52 12.75 14.95
C VAL A 34 -12.41 13.09 13.46
N LEU A 35 -11.20 13.03 12.90
CA LEU A 35 -10.96 13.34 11.47
C LEU A 35 -11.57 12.28 10.53
N GLU A 36 -11.53 11.02 10.95
CA GLU A 36 -12.02 9.86 10.22
C GLU A 36 -13.03 9.12 11.10
N PRO A 37 -14.32 9.49 11.02
CA PRO A 37 -15.37 8.82 11.79
C PRO A 37 -15.55 7.38 11.29
N ALA A 38 -15.77 6.46 12.21
CA ALA A 38 -16.17 5.09 11.87
C ALA A 38 -17.54 5.10 11.19
N ALA A 39 -17.80 4.11 10.33
CA ALA A 39 -19.04 4.08 9.53
C ALA A 39 -20.31 4.12 10.41
N ASN A 40 -20.29 3.46 11.57
CA ASN A 40 -21.41 3.47 12.52
C ASN A 40 -21.56 4.77 13.32
N GLN A 41 -20.66 5.74 13.18
CA GLN A 41 -20.85 7.11 13.67
C GLN A 41 -21.61 7.97 12.66
N VAL A 42 -21.58 7.59 11.38
CA VAL A 42 -22.19 8.33 10.27
C VAL A 42 -23.54 7.71 9.87
N LEU A 43 -23.63 6.39 9.91
CA LEU A 43 -24.79 5.59 9.52
C LEU A 43 -25.27 4.72 10.69
N PRO A 44 -26.55 4.32 10.73
CA PRO A 44 -27.02 3.25 11.61
C PRO A 44 -26.16 1.98 11.43
N LEU A 45 -25.99 1.23 12.51
CA LEU A 45 -25.10 0.06 12.52
C LEU A 45 -25.49 -0.97 11.45
N GLU A 46 -26.79 -1.20 11.28
CA GLU A 46 -27.36 -2.15 10.32
C GLU A 46 -26.95 -1.80 8.89
N ALA A 47 -27.07 -0.51 8.52
CA ALA A 47 -26.65 -0.01 7.22
C ALA A 47 -25.12 -0.07 7.05
N ALA A 48 -24.35 0.22 8.11
CA ALA A 48 -22.90 0.09 8.07
C ALA A 48 -22.46 -1.37 7.86
N LEU A 49 -23.18 -2.34 8.43
CA LEU A 49 -22.92 -3.77 8.28
C LEU A 49 -23.26 -4.31 6.88
N GLU A 50 -23.96 -3.57 6.03
CA GLU A 50 -24.10 -3.91 4.59
C GLU A 50 -22.76 -3.77 3.85
N ASN A 51 -21.86 -2.91 4.34
CA ASN A 51 -20.51 -2.82 3.80
C ASN A 51 -19.65 -3.99 4.28
N ARG A 52 -19.22 -4.84 3.34
CA ARG A 52 -18.39 -6.04 3.60
C ARG A 52 -17.12 -5.76 4.41
N ILE A 53 -16.43 -4.64 4.16
CA ILE A 53 -15.18 -4.29 4.85
C ILE A 53 -15.50 -3.91 6.29
N PHE A 54 -16.52 -3.08 6.49
CA PHE A 54 -16.96 -2.68 7.83
C PHE A 54 -17.47 -3.89 8.64
N ARG A 55 -18.27 -4.79 8.03
CA ARG A 55 -18.73 -6.02 8.68
C ARG A 55 -17.56 -6.86 9.19
N GLN A 56 -16.58 -7.13 8.33
CA GLN A 56 -15.37 -7.86 8.73
C GLN A 56 -14.64 -7.18 9.89
N GLU A 57 -14.44 -5.87 9.83
CA GLU A 57 -13.77 -5.12 10.88
C GLU A 57 -14.57 -5.16 12.20
N HIS A 58 -15.89 -5.02 12.12
CA HIS A 58 -16.80 -5.07 13.25
C HIS A 58 -16.70 -6.42 13.98
N VAL A 59 -16.83 -7.55 13.26
CA VAL A 59 -16.74 -8.89 13.84
C VAL A 59 -15.39 -9.11 14.53
N LEU A 60 -14.29 -8.76 13.85
CA LEU A 60 -12.95 -8.92 14.40
C LEU A 60 -12.71 -8.04 15.63
N ARG A 61 -13.24 -6.82 15.63
CA ARG A 61 -13.16 -5.89 16.77
C ARG A 61 -13.97 -6.41 17.95
N SER A 62 -15.20 -6.87 17.73
CA SER A 62 -16.07 -7.45 18.76
C SER A 62 -15.45 -8.68 19.39
N PHE A 63 -14.85 -9.58 18.59
CA PHE A 63 -14.14 -10.75 19.10
C PHE A 63 -12.93 -10.37 19.98
N ARG A 64 -12.12 -9.40 19.53
CA ARG A 64 -10.94 -8.93 20.29
C ARG A 64 -11.32 -8.24 21.59
N ALA A 65 -12.42 -7.50 21.59
CA ALA A 65 -12.98 -6.88 22.79
C ALA A 65 -13.60 -7.91 23.74
N GLY A 66 -13.75 -9.18 23.34
CA GLY A 66 -14.39 -10.23 24.12
C GLY A 66 -15.92 -10.12 24.15
N ALA A 67 -16.52 -9.27 23.30
CA ALA A 67 -17.96 -9.10 23.21
C ALA A 67 -18.65 -10.32 22.57
N ILE A 68 -17.95 -11.03 21.69
CA ILE A 68 -18.40 -12.28 21.07
C ILE A 68 -17.29 -13.33 21.19
N ASP A 69 -17.69 -14.61 21.22
CA ASP A 69 -16.74 -15.72 21.22
C ASP A 69 -16.30 -16.09 19.79
N PHE A 70 -15.41 -17.08 19.68
CA PHE A 70 -14.88 -17.52 18.39
C PHE A 70 -15.95 -18.14 17.49
N ARG A 71 -16.91 -18.90 18.06
CA ARG A 71 -17.95 -19.58 17.28
C ARG A 71 -18.93 -18.57 16.70
N GLN A 72 -19.34 -17.60 17.50
CA GLN A 72 -20.20 -16.51 17.06
C GLN A 72 -19.49 -15.67 15.99
N ALA A 73 -18.23 -15.29 16.21
CA ALA A 73 -17.46 -14.55 15.21
C ALA A 73 -17.30 -15.32 13.89
N ALA A 74 -17.06 -16.64 13.97
CA ALA A 74 -16.96 -17.50 12.79
C ALA A 74 -18.28 -17.53 12.00
N HIS A 75 -19.41 -17.68 12.71
CA HIS A 75 -20.75 -17.66 12.10
C HIS A 75 -21.06 -16.31 11.42
N GLU A 76 -20.70 -15.18 12.05
CA GLU A 76 -20.89 -13.85 11.46
C GLU A 76 -20.00 -13.64 10.22
N ILE A 77 -18.80 -14.22 10.20
CA ILE A 77 -17.90 -14.20 9.02
C ILE A 77 -18.45 -15.06 7.88
N GLU A 78 -19.10 -16.18 8.17
CA GLU A 78 -19.72 -17.04 7.16
C GLU A 78 -20.82 -16.31 6.37
N ALA A 79 -21.48 -15.32 6.99
CA ALA A 79 -22.47 -14.46 6.34
C ALA A 79 -21.86 -13.41 5.39
N ILE A 80 -20.54 -13.34 5.22
CA ILE A 80 -19.90 -12.51 4.20
C ILE A 80 -20.04 -13.21 2.85
N GLU A 81 -20.70 -12.56 1.88
CA GLU A 81 -21.01 -13.14 0.57
C GLU A 81 -19.74 -13.51 -0.24
N HIS A 82 -18.79 -12.57 -0.34
CA HIS A 82 -17.58 -12.74 -1.13
C HIS A 82 -16.61 -13.76 -0.51
N ALA A 83 -16.32 -14.84 -1.24
CA ALA A 83 -15.50 -15.96 -0.74
C ALA A 83 -14.08 -15.54 -0.31
N GLY A 84 -13.45 -14.63 -1.05
CA GLY A 84 -12.12 -14.12 -0.70
C GLY A 84 -12.11 -13.31 0.59
N ASP A 85 -13.15 -12.49 0.81
CA ASP A 85 -13.26 -11.63 1.99
C ASP A 85 -13.56 -12.50 3.23
N ARG A 86 -14.44 -13.49 3.08
CA ARG A 86 -14.73 -14.51 4.09
C ARG A 86 -13.49 -15.30 4.49
N ALA A 87 -12.70 -15.77 3.52
CA ALA A 87 -11.45 -16.49 3.78
C ALA A 87 -10.42 -15.62 4.50
N GLY A 88 -10.25 -14.36 4.08
CA GLY A 88 -9.38 -13.39 4.74
C GLY A 88 -9.82 -13.09 6.17
N ALA A 89 -11.11 -12.82 6.38
CA ALA A 89 -11.70 -12.59 7.69
C ALA A 89 -11.50 -13.79 8.63
N MET A 90 -11.73 -15.02 8.14
CA MET A 90 -11.53 -16.25 8.92
C MET A 90 -10.07 -16.44 9.31
N TRP A 91 -9.13 -16.15 8.40
CA TRP A 91 -7.70 -16.19 8.71
C TRP A 91 -7.32 -15.16 9.78
N MET A 92 -7.84 -13.93 9.67
CA MET A 92 -7.71 -12.90 10.70
C MET A 92 -8.28 -13.30 12.05
N LEU A 93 -9.45 -13.96 12.07
CA LEU A 93 -10.09 -14.42 13.29
C LEU A 93 -9.25 -15.50 13.99
N ARG A 94 -8.76 -16.49 13.24
CA ARG A 94 -7.85 -17.53 13.74
C ARG A 94 -6.57 -16.92 14.29
N ARG A 95 -5.98 -15.96 13.58
CA ARG A 95 -4.79 -15.26 14.04
C ARG A 95 -5.03 -14.47 15.34
N ALA A 96 -6.17 -13.81 15.44
CA ALA A 96 -6.55 -13.10 16.67
C ALA A 96 -6.73 -14.06 17.85
N LEU A 97 -7.26 -15.27 17.62
CA LEU A 97 -7.37 -16.32 18.64
C LEU A 97 -5.99 -16.81 19.09
N GLU A 98 -5.07 -17.10 18.17
CA GLU A 98 -3.68 -17.50 18.48
C GLU A 98 -2.96 -16.46 19.34
N LEU A 99 -3.10 -15.17 18.98
CA LEU A 99 -2.52 -14.07 19.76
C LEU A 99 -3.14 -13.97 21.16
N ARG A 100 -4.46 -14.17 21.28
CA ARG A 100 -5.17 -14.15 22.58
C ARG A 100 -4.74 -15.31 23.47
N ARG A 101 -4.38 -16.46 22.89
CA ARG A 101 -3.87 -17.64 23.62
C ARG A 101 -2.37 -17.57 23.92
N GLY A 102 -1.64 -16.63 23.34
CA GLY A 102 -0.17 -16.57 23.42
C GLY A 102 0.53 -17.64 22.58
N GLU A 103 -0.17 -18.26 21.63
CA GLU A 103 0.34 -19.33 20.75
C GLU A 103 0.97 -18.78 19.46
N GLY A 104 0.68 -17.52 19.11
CA GLY A 104 1.18 -16.89 17.88
C GLY A 104 2.51 -16.14 18.03
N GLU A 105 3.23 -15.98 16.93
CA GLU A 105 4.43 -15.11 16.86
C GLU A 105 4.18 -13.74 17.49
N PRO A 106 5.05 -13.28 18.40
CA PRO A 106 4.85 -12.05 19.13
C PRO A 106 4.89 -10.83 18.20
N LEU A 107 4.02 -9.86 18.47
CA LEU A 107 3.98 -8.60 17.74
C LEU A 107 5.32 -7.89 17.81
N VAL A 108 5.79 -7.42 16.65
CA VAL A 108 7.08 -6.77 16.54
C VAL A 108 6.98 -5.26 16.81
N GLY A 109 8.08 -4.68 17.30
CA GLY A 109 8.20 -3.23 17.45
C GLY A 109 8.22 -2.49 16.11
N ARG A 110 7.99 -1.17 16.13
CA ARG A 110 7.89 -0.32 14.94
C ARG A 110 9.08 -0.44 13.98
N LEU A 111 10.30 -0.54 14.50
CA LEU A 111 11.52 -0.63 13.69
C LEU A 111 11.61 -1.96 12.93
N ARG A 112 11.36 -3.08 13.62
CA ARG A 112 11.35 -4.41 12.98
C ARG A 112 10.19 -4.53 11.99
N TYR A 113 9.03 -3.96 12.33
CA TYR A 113 7.91 -3.84 11.40
C TYR A 113 8.28 -3.03 10.16
N ALA A 114 9.01 -1.93 10.31
CA ALA A 114 9.42 -1.09 9.19
C ALA A 114 10.29 -1.87 8.18
N ALA A 115 11.18 -2.74 8.66
CA ALA A 115 11.96 -3.63 7.78
C ALA A 115 11.05 -4.59 6.99
N THR A 116 10.13 -5.28 7.69
CA THR A 116 9.16 -6.19 7.05
C THR A 116 8.27 -5.45 6.05
N TRP A 117 7.73 -4.29 6.42
CA TRP A 117 6.88 -3.47 5.57
C TRP A 117 7.64 -2.98 4.32
N THR A 118 8.89 -2.54 4.50
CA THR A 118 9.74 -2.08 3.39
C THR A 118 10.03 -3.21 2.41
N ALA A 119 10.34 -4.41 2.90
CA ALA A 119 10.53 -5.59 2.05
C ALA A 119 9.26 -5.91 1.26
N LEU A 120 8.10 -6.00 1.93
CA LEU A 120 6.81 -6.26 1.28
C LEU A 120 6.44 -5.19 0.25
N MET A 121 6.71 -3.92 0.54
CA MET A 121 6.44 -2.83 -0.40
C MET A 121 7.40 -2.83 -1.58
N ALA A 122 8.69 -3.11 -1.36
CA ALA A 122 9.65 -3.24 -2.44
C ALA A 122 9.25 -4.38 -3.39
N GLU A 123 8.85 -5.54 -2.85
CA GLU A 123 8.39 -6.66 -3.67
C GLU A 123 7.20 -6.29 -4.55
N ARG A 124 6.26 -5.49 -4.02
CA ARG A 124 5.05 -5.08 -4.74
C ARG A 124 5.29 -3.97 -5.75
N VAL A 125 6.06 -2.94 -5.37
CA VAL A 125 6.35 -1.78 -6.22
C VAL A 125 7.19 -2.19 -7.43
N PHE A 126 8.16 -3.08 -7.23
CA PHE A 126 9.04 -3.54 -8.29
C PHE A 126 8.56 -4.84 -8.95
N GLY A 127 7.29 -5.23 -8.79
CA GLY A 127 6.71 -6.33 -9.55
C GLY A 127 7.21 -7.73 -9.19
N VAL A 128 7.95 -7.91 -8.09
CA VAL A 128 8.32 -9.24 -7.57
C VAL A 128 7.09 -9.99 -7.07
N MET A 129 6.12 -9.28 -6.47
CA MET A 129 4.89 -9.85 -5.94
C MET A 129 3.68 -8.93 -6.21
N GLY A 130 3.11 -9.01 -7.40
CA GLY A 130 1.80 -8.37 -7.70
C GLY A 130 0.60 -9.24 -7.27
N HIS A 131 0.74 -10.55 -7.41
CA HIS A 131 -0.21 -11.60 -7.04
C HIS A 131 0.57 -12.88 -6.74
N ARG A 132 -0.05 -13.89 -6.08
CA ARG A 132 0.59 -15.20 -5.85
C ARG A 132 1.10 -15.84 -7.15
N ALA A 133 0.29 -15.76 -8.22
CA ALA A 133 0.66 -16.24 -9.56
C ALA A 133 1.83 -15.46 -10.21
N LEU A 134 2.09 -14.23 -9.75
CA LEU A 134 3.17 -13.36 -10.24
C LEU A 134 4.40 -13.39 -9.34
N TYR A 135 4.40 -14.20 -8.27
CA TYR A 135 5.50 -14.25 -7.33
C TYR A 135 6.75 -14.80 -8.01
N LYS A 136 7.77 -13.95 -8.14
CA LYS A 136 9.06 -14.31 -8.73
C LYS A 136 9.95 -14.92 -7.66
N GLU A 137 10.55 -16.06 -7.98
CA GLU A 137 11.47 -16.77 -7.07
C GLU A 137 12.89 -16.79 -7.63
N GLY A 138 13.86 -17.04 -6.74
CA GLY A 138 15.26 -17.29 -7.10
C GLY A 138 15.93 -16.13 -7.84
N GLY A 139 16.64 -16.47 -8.92
CA GLY A 139 17.47 -15.52 -9.68
C GLY A 139 16.69 -14.35 -10.29
N LEU A 140 15.42 -14.54 -10.64
CA LEU A 140 14.61 -13.47 -11.24
C LEU A 140 14.27 -12.39 -10.21
N ALA A 141 13.86 -12.79 -9.00
CA ALA A 141 13.64 -11.85 -7.90
C ALA A 141 14.92 -11.09 -7.52
N ALA A 142 16.05 -11.80 -7.47
CA ALA A 142 17.36 -11.18 -7.23
C ALA A 142 17.73 -10.14 -8.31
N THR A 143 17.42 -10.43 -9.57
CA THR A 143 17.68 -9.51 -10.70
C THR A 143 16.86 -8.23 -10.57
N TYR A 144 15.56 -8.34 -10.27
CA TYR A 144 14.68 -7.19 -10.04
C TYR A 144 15.13 -6.37 -8.83
N GLY A 145 15.48 -7.04 -7.74
CA GLY A 145 16.04 -6.40 -6.54
C GLY A 145 17.34 -5.65 -6.84
N ALA A 146 18.24 -6.22 -7.64
CA ALA A 146 19.49 -5.57 -8.04
C ALA A 146 19.25 -4.32 -8.88
N VAL A 147 18.32 -4.36 -9.85
CA VAL A 147 17.95 -3.18 -10.66
C VAL A 147 17.36 -2.08 -9.77
N ALA A 148 16.45 -2.43 -8.87
CA ALA A 148 15.86 -1.47 -7.93
C ALA A 148 16.93 -0.85 -7.01
N LEU A 149 17.81 -1.67 -6.43
CA LEU A 149 18.89 -1.21 -5.56
C LEU A 149 19.86 -0.27 -6.31
N ALA A 150 20.23 -0.61 -7.56
CA ALA A 150 21.06 0.24 -8.39
C ALA A 150 20.40 1.60 -8.68
N ALA A 151 19.08 1.62 -8.94
CA ALA A 151 18.33 2.85 -9.15
C ALA A 151 18.28 3.72 -7.88
N PHE A 152 18.05 3.12 -6.70
CA PHE A 152 18.10 3.85 -5.43
C PHE A 152 19.49 4.39 -5.10
N ALA A 153 20.54 3.60 -5.33
CA ALA A 153 21.92 4.04 -5.14
C ALA A 153 22.26 5.22 -6.07
N ALA A 154 21.84 5.15 -7.33
CA ALA A 154 22.01 6.25 -8.29
C ALA A 154 21.25 7.52 -7.88
N LEU A 155 20.00 7.38 -7.42
CA LEU A 155 19.20 8.46 -6.86
C LEU A 155 19.90 9.10 -5.66
N ALA A 156 20.35 8.31 -4.68
CA ALA A 156 21.01 8.82 -3.49
C ALA A 156 22.29 9.60 -3.83
N ALA A 157 23.13 9.04 -4.71
CA ALA A 157 24.38 9.68 -5.13
C ALA A 157 24.15 10.99 -5.90
N ARG A 158 23.01 11.12 -6.60
CA ARG A 158 22.72 12.28 -7.46
C ARG A 158 21.58 13.17 -6.96
N PHE A 159 21.08 12.93 -5.74
CA PHE A 159 19.88 13.58 -5.24
C PHE A 159 19.99 15.11 -5.29
N ARG A 160 21.16 15.66 -4.97
CA ARG A 160 21.43 17.11 -4.97
C ARG A 160 21.43 17.74 -6.37
N HIS A 161 21.66 16.94 -7.42
CA HIS A 161 21.70 17.37 -8.82
C HIS A 161 20.33 17.30 -9.51
N LEU A 162 19.34 16.65 -8.88
CA LEU A 162 17.98 16.61 -9.39
C LEU A 162 17.33 18.00 -9.37
N SER A 163 16.39 18.23 -10.28
CA SER A 163 15.55 19.43 -10.26
C SER A 163 14.82 19.54 -8.92
N LEU A 164 14.54 20.79 -8.50
CA LEU A 164 13.88 21.04 -7.21
C LEU A 164 12.54 20.26 -7.09
N HIS A 165 11.76 20.21 -8.16
CA HIS A 165 10.47 19.51 -8.19
C HIS A 165 10.61 18.00 -7.96
N LEU A 166 11.63 17.35 -8.55
CA LEU A 166 11.87 15.91 -8.34
C LEU A 166 12.34 15.61 -6.92
N ARG A 167 13.18 16.48 -6.34
CA ARG A 167 13.60 16.35 -4.94
C ARG A 167 12.41 16.46 -3.99
N ILE A 168 11.59 17.49 -4.15
CA ILE A 168 10.39 17.69 -3.34
C ILE A 168 9.43 16.50 -3.52
N GLY A 169 9.18 16.07 -4.76
CA GLY A 169 8.32 14.92 -5.05
C GLY A 169 8.79 13.63 -4.39
N ALA A 170 10.09 13.34 -4.43
CA ALA A 170 10.67 12.17 -3.76
C ALA A 170 10.56 12.27 -2.23
N LEU A 171 10.79 13.45 -1.65
CA LEU A 171 10.63 13.66 -0.20
C LEU A 171 9.18 13.54 0.25
N VAL A 172 8.23 14.07 -0.52
CA VAL A 172 6.79 13.91 -0.27
C VAL A 172 6.41 12.43 -0.33
N ALA A 173 6.88 11.70 -1.33
CA ALA A 173 6.63 10.26 -1.44
C ALA A 173 7.19 9.48 -0.25
N LEU A 174 8.40 9.80 0.20
CA LEU A 174 9.03 9.18 1.38
C LEU A 174 8.28 9.51 2.68
N ALA A 175 7.92 10.78 2.88
CA ALA A 175 7.16 11.23 4.04
C ALA A 175 5.77 10.57 4.09
N TYR A 176 5.09 10.49 2.95
CA TYR A 176 3.81 9.82 2.83
C TYR A 176 3.93 8.30 3.09
N ALA A 177 4.96 7.64 2.55
CA ALA A 177 5.22 6.24 2.85
C ALA A 177 5.48 6.00 4.34
N LEU A 178 6.18 6.91 5.02
CA LEU A 178 6.42 6.84 6.46
C LEU A 178 5.12 7.00 7.26
N VAL A 179 4.27 7.97 6.88
CA VAL A 179 2.95 8.17 7.49
C VAL A 179 2.09 6.91 7.33
N LEU A 180 2.00 6.38 6.10
CA LEU A 180 1.24 5.17 5.81
C LEU A 180 1.77 3.98 6.63
N MET A 181 3.08 3.78 6.67
CA MET A 181 3.71 2.70 7.43
C MET A 181 3.44 2.81 8.94
N GLN A 182 3.62 3.99 9.53
CA GLN A 182 3.65 4.16 10.99
C GLN A 182 2.32 4.54 11.61
N LEU A 183 1.50 5.33 10.92
CA LEU A 183 0.24 5.86 11.44
C LEU A 183 -0.97 5.06 10.98
N VAL A 184 -0.90 4.44 9.80
CA VAL A 184 -2.02 3.66 9.26
C VAL A 184 -1.76 2.16 9.44
N ASN A 185 -0.64 1.67 8.93
CA ASN A 185 -0.43 0.24 8.82
C ASN A 185 0.04 -0.43 10.11
N TYR A 186 0.87 0.24 10.91
CA TYR A 186 1.35 -0.33 12.17
C TYR A 186 0.22 -0.55 13.19
N PRO A 187 -0.73 0.36 13.41
CA PRO A 187 -1.90 0.09 14.25
C PRO A 187 -2.72 -1.12 13.76
N VAL A 188 -2.95 -1.22 12.45
CA VAL A 188 -3.66 -2.37 11.86
C VAL A 188 -2.88 -3.66 12.11
N TYR A 189 -1.56 -3.67 11.89
CA TYR A 189 -0.69 -4.80 12.21
C TYR A 189 -0.74 -5.18 13.69
N ARG A 190 -0.70 -4.20 14.60
CA ARG A 190 -0.81 -4.44 16.04
C ARG A 190 -2.16 -5.06 16.41
N ALA A 191 -3.21 -4.70 15.68
CA ALA A 191 -4.54 -5.22 15.92
C ALA A 191 -4.70 -6.64 15.34
N THR A 192 -4.19 -6.90 14.14
CA THR A 192 -4.40 -8.16 13.40
C THR A 192 -3.31 -9.21 13.60
N GLY A 193 -2.09 -8.79 13.93
CA GLY A 193 -0.89 -9.63 13.87
C GLY A 193 -0.39 -9.92 12.46
N LEU A 194 -0.97 -9.28 11.44
CA LEU A 194 -0.74 -9.62 10.03
C LEU A 194 -0.10 -8.44 9.31
N ALA A 195 1.19 -8.59 8.98
CA ALA A 195 1.92 -7.53 8.30
C ALA A 195 1.39 -7.26 6.88
N VAL A 196 0.80 -8.28 6.24
CA VAL A 196 0.40 -8.27 4.84
C VAL A 196 -0.94 -7.54 4.62
N GLU A 197 -1.85 -7.56 5.59
CA GLU A 197 -3.23 -7.02 5.47
C GLU A 197 -3.25 -5.50 5.26
N ALA A 198 -2.39 -4.77 5.97
CA ALA A 198 -2.33 -3.31 5.85
C ALA A 198 -1.49 -2.84 4.66
N VAL A 199 -0.61 -3.71 4.15
CA VAL A 199 0.21 -3.41 2.99
C VAL A 199 -0.72 -3.56 1.81
N GLN A 200 -1.10 -2.47 1.16
CA GLN A 200 -1.67 -2.53 -0.19
C GLN A 200 -0.95 -1.47 -0.99
N GLY A 201 -0.19 -1.90 -2.00
CA GLY A 201 0.65 -0.99 -2.79
C GLY A 201 -0.16 0.15 -3.45
N ARG A 202 -1.48 -0.05 -3.62
CA ARG A 202 -2.43 0.95 -4.11
C ARG A 202 -2.39 2.26 -3.32
N TYR A 203 -2.09 2.23 -2.03
CA TYR A 203 -2.03 3.43 -1.21
C TYR A 203 -0.82 4.31 -1.55
N LEU A 204 0.27 3.73 -2.07
CA LEU A 204 1.44 4.49 -2.54
C LEU A 204 1.25 5.01 -3.96
N PHE A 205 0.32 4.47 -4.75
CA PHE A 205 0.14 4.83 -6.17
C PHE A 205 0.08 6.35 -6.44
N PRO A 206 -0.65 7.17 -5.64
CA PRO A 206 -0.72 8.61 -5.88
C PRO A 206 0.63 9.34 -5.77
N VAL A 207 1.55 8.80 -4.96
CA VAL A 207 2.87 9.39 -4.69
C VAL A 207 4.02 8.59 -5.29
N LEU A 208 3.75 7.45 -5.91
CA LEU A 208 4.78 6.59 -6.48
C LEU A 208 5.36 7.20 -7.76
N ALA A 209 4.54 7.84 -8.58
CA ALA A 209 4.97 8.48 -9.82
C ALA A 209 6.14 9.48 -9.63
N PRO A 210 6.09 10.46 -8.70
CA PRO A 210 7.22 11.36 -8.48
C PRO A 210 8.47 10.64 -7.94
N LEU A 211 8.31 9.59 -7.12
CA LEU A 211 9.44 8.77 -6.67
C LEU A 211 10.11 8.03 -7.84
N LEU A 212 9.31 7.39 -8.70
CA LEU A 212 9.81 6.70 -9.90
C LEU A 212 10.47 7.68 -10.87
N ALA A 213 9.91 8.87 -11.07
CA ALA A 213 10.53 9.91 -11.89
C ALA A 213 11.90 10.34 -11.35
N ALA A 214 12.03 10.48 -10.03
CA ALA A 214 13.32 10.79 -9.39
C ALA A 214 14.31 9.64 -9.54
N LEU A 215 13.88 8.38 -9.36
CA LEU A 215 14.71 7.18 -9.56
C LEU A 215 15.24 7.10 -11.01
N VAL A 216 14.37 7.28 -12.00
CA VAL A 216 14.74 7.27 -13.42
C VAL A 216 15.71 8.42 -13.74
N ALA A 217 15.47 9.62 -13.22
CA ALA A 217 16.37 10.75 -13.42
C ALA A 217 17.76 10.48 -12.82
N GLY A 218 17.81 9.97 -11.58
CA GLY A 218 19.06 9.59 -10.91
C GLY A 218 19.83 8.51 -11.66
N ALA A 219 19.15 7.45 -12.10
CA ALA A 219 19.74 6.37 -12.88
C ALA A 219 20.23 6.83 -14.27
N ARG A 220 19.44 7.64 -14.98
CA ARG A 220 19.81 8.20 -16.30
C ARG A 220 21.06 9.07 -16.21
N ASP A 221 21.12 9.93 -15.18
CA ASP A 221 22.23 10.84 -14.97
C ASP A 221 23.49 10.11 -14.43
N ALA A 222 23.34 8.84 -14.01
CA ALA A 222 24.44 7.94 -13.67
C ALA A 222 25.11 7.28 -14.87
N LEU A 223 24.43 7.25 -16.02
CA LEU A 223 24.91 6.56 -17.20
C LEU A 223 25.50 7.54 -18.23
N PRO A 224 26.59 7.14 -18.92
CA PRO A 224 27.05 7.88 -20.09
C PRO A 224 25.96 7.90 -21.16
N VAL A 225 25.90 8.96 -21.96
CA VAL A 225 24.84 9.19 -22.95
C VAL A 225 24.62 7.97 -23.87
N ARG A 226 25.71 7.31 -24.27
CA ARG A 226 25.69 6.11 -25.13
C ARG A 226 25.04 4.88 -24.47
N ALA A 227 25.04 4.79 -23.14
CA ALA A 227 24.48 3.65 -22.40
C ALA A 227 23.02 3.86 -21.96
N ARG A 228 22.49 5.09 -22.03
CA ARG A 228 21.14 5.40 -21.53
C ARG A 228 20.05 4.60 -22.23
N THR A 229 20.03 4.62 -23.57
CA THR A 229 19.02 3.90 -24.35
C THR A 229 19.17 2.38 -24.23
N PRO A 230 20.37 1.78 -24.39
CA PRO A 230 20.53 0.33 -24.19
C PRO A 230 20.09 -0.16 -22.82
N VAL A 231 20.46 0.55 -21.74
CA VAL A 231 20.06 0.17 -20.38
C VAL A 231 18.56 0.32 -20.20
N ALA A 232 17.95 1.40 -20.70
CA ALA A 232 16.49 1.59 -20.63
C ALA A 232 15.74 0.48 -21.37
N VAL A 233 16.21 0.09 -22.57
CA VAL A 233 15.64 -1.03 -23.34
C VAL A 233 15.81 -2.35 -22.60
N ALA A 234 16.99 -2.62 -22.03
CA ALA A 234 17.23 -3.85 -21.28
C ALA A 234 16.34 -3.95 -20.03
N VAL A 235 16.19 -2.85 -19.27
CA VAL A 235 15.29 -2.81 -18.11
C VAL A 235 13.84 -2.96 -18.55
N ALA A 236 13.39 -2.25 -19.59
CA ALA A 236 12.04 -2.40 -20.11
C ALA A 236 11.76 -3.84 -20.57
N ALA A 237 12.69 -4.47 -21.29
CA ALA A 237 12.58 -5.86 -21.70
C ALA A 237 12.53 -6.82 -20.50
N LEU A 238 13.34 -6.59 -19.46
CA LEU A 238 13.30 -7.39 -18.22
C LEU A 238 11.91 -7.36 -17.58
N PHE A 239 11.28 -6.19 -17.49
CA PHE A 239 9.93 -6.05 -16.92
C PHE A 239 8.86 -6.65 -17.85
N VAL A 240 8.86 -6.29 -19.14
CA VAL A 240 7.85 -6.80 -20.08
C VAL A 240 7.91 -8.32 -20.23
N LEU A 241 9.11 -8.89 -20.41
CA LEU A 241 9.30 -10.33 -20.58
C LEU A 241 9.23 -11.11 -19.26
N GLY A 242 9.62 -10.48 -18.15
CA GLY A 242 9.59 -11.09 -16.83
C GLY A 242 8.22 -11.00 -16.13
N ASP A 243 7.33 -10.12 -16.57
CA ASP A 243 5.98 -9.99 -16.03
C ASP A 243 4.93 -10.68 -16.92
N PHE A 244 4.80 -10.27 -18.18
CA PHE A 244 3.64 -10.67 -18.99
C PHE A 244 3.69 -12.12 -19.47
N PRO A 245 4.77 -12.61 -20.12
CA PRO A 245 4.92 -14.04 -20.40
C PRO A 245 4.91 -14.90 -19.13
N TYR A 246 5.58 -14.43 -18.06
CA TYR A 246 5.63 -15.15 -16.80
C TYR A 246 4.25 -15.36 -16.18
N PHE A 247 3.40 -14.32 -16.23
CA PHE A 247 2.01 -14.38 -15.83
C PHE A 247 1.24 -15.42 -16.64
N LEU A 248 1.29 -15.34 -17.98
CA LEU A 248 0.52 -16.22 -18.85
C LEU A 248 0.90 -17.70 -18.67
N LEU A 249 2.16 -17.99 -18.31
CA LEU A 249 2.63 -19.34 -18.04
C LEU A 249 2.22 -19.89 -16.65
N ARG A 250 1.84 -19.03 -15.71
CA ARG A 250 1.52 -19.40 -14.31
C ARG A 250 0.10 -19.07 -13.88
N ALA A 251 -0.66 -18.36 -14.70
CA ALA A 251 -2.06 -18.06 -14.42
C ALA A 251 -2.86 -19.38 -14.40
N GLY A 252 -3.40 -19.74 -13.25
CA GLY A 252 -4.29 -20.89 -13.10
C GLY A 252 -5.72 -20.61 -13.57
N PRO A 253 -6.59 -21.63 -13.58
CA PRO A 253 -8.00 -21.51 -13.98
C PRO A 253 -8.77 -20.42 -13.22
N GLU A 254 -8.36 -20.11 -11.98
CA GLU A 254 -8.98 -19.07 -11.14
C GLU A 254 -8.94 -17.67 -11.76
N TRP A 255 -8.01 -17.42 -12.69
CA TRP A 255 -7.90 -16.15 -13.41
C TRP A 255 -8.86 -16.03 -14.58
N PHE A 256 -9.38 -17.15 -15.09
CA PHE A 256 -10.19 -17.21 -16.30
C PHE A 256 -11.67 -17.50 -16.03
N GLY A 257 -12.07 -17.50 -14.76
CA GLY A 257 -13.47 -17.67 -14.36
C GLY A 257 -13.99 -19.10 -14.50
N SER A 258 -13.11 -20.08 -14.66
CA SER A 258 -13.49 -21.49 -14.56
C SER A 258 -13.56 -21.87 -13.08
N PRO A 259 -14.70 -22.41 -12.59
CA PRO A 259 -14.84 -22.85 -11.21
C PRO A 259 -13.87 -23.96 -10.82
#